data_AF-A0A0L8LW95-F1
#
_entry.id   AF-A0A0L8LW95-F1
#
_cell.length_a   1.000
_cell.length_b   1.000
_cell.length_c   1.000
_cell.angle_alpha   90.00
_cell.angle_beta   90.00
_cell.angle_gamma   90.00
#
_symmetry.space_group_name_H-M   'P 1'
#
loop_
_entity.id
_entity.type
_entity.pdbx_description
1 polymer ?
#
loop_
_entity_poly.entity_id
_entity_poly.type
_entity_poly.pdbx_seq_one_letter_code
_entity_poly.pdbx_strand_id
1 'polypeptide(L)'
;MLTPSPDGDYTVTTLYSGPDDAWYVELDVVDGQRALVTAIVPDEDPTREPTVCFDPRGRHLDVPYRVMRWFMDLVEEEIRTSRAWMRLRPELVEVIHGLRQEYLGVIGDDEFPRVLAEVRSAVPEADLPAVLAAAFGRRPDGTTMDDVQALLPPDGQVDGT
;
A
#
# COMPACT_ATOMS: atom_id res chain seq x y z
N MET A 1 6.74 2.12 3.64
CA MET A 1 7.43 2.87 2.56
C MET A 1 7.66 4.31 3.02
N LEU A 2 8.73 4.98 2.58
CA LEU A 2 8.99 6.40 2.90
C LEU A 2 9.01 7.23 1.62
N THR A 3 8.20 8.28 1.58
CA THR A 3 8.02 9.15 0.41
C THR A 3 8.30 10.59 0.81
N PRO A 4 9.38 11.23 0.31
CA PRO A 4 9.65 12.64 0.60
C PRO A 4 8.67 13.55 -0.15
N SER A 5 8.31 14.65 0.49
CA SER A 5 7.56 15.73 -0.16
C SER A 5 8.37 16.39 -1.28
N PRO A 6 7.72 17.06 -2.25
CA PRO A 6 8.40 17.73 -3.35
C PRO A 6 9.45 18.77 -2.93
N ASP A 7 9.26 19.39 -1.77
CA ASP A 7 10.15 20.43 -1.24
C ASP A 7 11.17 19.89 -0.22
N GLY A 8 11.05 18.63 0.21
CA GLY A 8 11.99 17.94 1.11
C GLY A 8 11.78 18.18 2.61
N ASP A 9 10.95 19.14 3.01
CA ASP A 9 10.74 19.48 4.44
C ASP A 9 9.81 18.50 5.19
N TYR A 10 9.04 17.72 4.43
CA TYR A 10 8.10 16.72 4.94
C TYR A 10 8.36 15.34 4.35
N THR A 11 7.95 14.31 5.08
CA THR A 11 7.97 12.91 4.63
C THR A 11 6.65 12.25 4.95
N VAL A 12 6.26 11.29 4.11
CA VAL A 12 5.17 10.36 4.40
C VAL A 12 5.73 8.98 4.66
N THR A 13 5.31 8.37 5.76
CA THR A 13 5.63 7.00 6.12
C THR A 13 4.37 6.15 6.06
N THR A 14 4.43 5.03 5.34
CA THR A 14 3.34 4.05 5.27
C THR A 14 3.73 2.78 6.02
N LEU A 15 2.90 2.35 6.97
CA LEU A 15 3.08 1.19 7.86
C LEU A 15 1.78 0.37 7.91
N TYR A 16 1.88 -0.95 7.95
CA TYR A 16 0.73 -1.82 8.23
C TYR A 16 0.60 -2.11 9.73
N SER A 17 -0.60 -1.93 10.30
CA SER A 17 -0.94 -2.33 11.66
C SER A 17 -1.79 -3.60 11.62
N GLY A 18 -1.16 -4.75 11.88
CA GLY A 18 -1.86 -6.03 12.00
C GLY A 18 -2.98 -6.04 13.06
N PRO A 19 -2.82 -5.44 14.24
CA PRO A 19 -3.92 -5.37 15.22
C PRO A 19 -5.15 -4.59 14.77
N ASP A 20 -5.00 -3.65 13.84
CA ASP A 20 -6.10 -2.78 13.38
C ASP A 20 -6.66 -3.16 12.01
N ASP A 21 -6.02 -4.13 11.34
CA ASP A 21 -6.22 -4.50 9.94
C ASP A 21 -6.31 -3.26 9.04
N ALA A 22 -5.28 -2.42 9.13
CA ALA A 22 -5.24 -1.12 8.51
C ALA A 22 -3.83 -0.63 8.16
N TRP A 23 -3.74 0.13 7.07
CA TRP A 23 -2.58 0.92 6.72
C TRP A 23 -2.60 2.26 7.44
N TYR A 24 -1.48 2.61 8.05
CA TYR A 24 -1.19 3.89 8.66
C TYR A 24 -0.36 4.70 7.67
N VAL A 25 -0.88 5.84 7.23
CA VAL A 25 -0.17 6.80 6.37
C VAL A 25 0.10 8.04 7.21
N GLU A 26 1.36 8.23 7.59
CA GLU A 26 1.79 9.25 8.55
C GLU A 26 2.53 10.37 7.84
N LEU A 27 2.13 11.62 8.08
CA LEU A 27 2.85 12.82 7.65
C LEU A 27 3.78 13.30 8.77
N ASP A 28 5.06 13.43 8.46
CA ASP A 28 6.13 13.84 9.36
C ASP A 28 6.85 15.12 8.89
N VAL A 29 7.42 15.87 9.83
CA VAL A 29 8.43 16.89 9.53
C VAL A 29 9.80 16.25 9.64
N VAL A 30 10.67 16.47 8.64
CA VAL A 30 12.02 15.88 8.62
C VAL A 30 12.86 16.25 9.85
N ASP A 31 12.66 17.45 10.42
CA ASP A 31 13.43 17.98 11.56
C ASP A 31 12.73 17.82 12.94
N GLY A 32 11.94 16.76 13.14
CA GLY A 32 11.78 16.22 14.50
C GLY A 32 10.38 16.20 15.12
N GLN A 33 9.29 16.20 14.35
CA GLN A 33 7.98 15.77 14.88
C GLN A 33 7.52 14.51 14.12
N ARG A 34 7.27 13.44 14.88
CA ARG A 34 6.69 12.19 14.36
C ARG A 34 5.16 12.29 14.38
N ALA A 35 4.52 11.89 13.29
CA ALA A 35 3.09 11.79 13.04
C ALA A 35 2.29 13.08 13.33
N LEU A 36 2.49 14.13 12.52
CA LEU A 36 1.64 15.33 12.55
C LEU A 36 0.18 14.99 12.26
N VAL A 37 0.01 14.16 11.23
CA VAL A 37 -1.27 13.71 10.70
C VAL A 37 -1.12 12.24 10.38
N THR A 38 -2.07 11.43 10.83
CA THR A 38 -2.13 10.00 10.53
C THR A 38 -3.45 9.71 9.86
N ALA A 39 -3.40 9.16 8.66
CA ALA A 39 -4.55 8.52 8.05
C ALA A 39 -4.52 7.02 8.37
N ILE A 40 -5.68 6.48 8.73
CA ILE A 40 -5.89 5.04 8.98
C ILE A 40 -6.81 4.54 7.88
N VAL A 41 -6.31 3.60 7.07
CA VAL A 41 -7.00 3.01 5.92
C VAL A 41 -7.22 1.53 6.19
N PRO A 42 -8.41 1.11 6.65
CA PRO A 42 -8.74 -0.29 6.84
C PRO A 42 -8.71 -1.03 5.50
N ASP A 43 -8.02 -2.16 5.40
CA ASP A 43 -7.86 -2.86 4.12
C ASP A 43 -8.59 -4.20 4.04
N GLU A 44 -9.10 -4.75 5.15
CA GLU A 44 -9.86 -6.01 5.17
C GLU A 44 -11.39 -5.85 5.32
N ASP A 45 -11.88 -4.67 5.74
CA ASP A 45 -13.32 -4.37 5.80
C ASP A 45 -13.68 -3.16 4.92
N PRO A 46 -14.41 -3.35 3.79
CA PRO A 46 -14.80 -2.28 2.88
C PRO A 46 -15.77 -1.27 3.49
N THR A 47 -16.49 -1.65 4.55
CA THR A 47 -17.50 -0.82 5.20
C THR A 47 -16.93 0.09 6.27
N ARG A 48 -15.71 -0.17 6.74
CA ARG A 48 -15.00 0.74 7.64
C ARG A 48 -14.48 1.96 6.86
N GLU A 49 -14.92 3.13 7.28
CA GLU A 49 -14.51 4.41 6.70
C GLU A 49 -13.03 4.70 7.02
N PRO A 50 -12.21 5.10 6.03
CA PRO A 50 -10.88 5.65 6.29
C PRO A 50 -10.98 6.92 7.13
N THR A 51 -10.06 7.10 8.08
CA THR A 51 -10.09 8.25 8.99
C THR A 51 -8.76 9.00 9.00
N VAL A 52 -8.80 10.28 9.34
CA VAL A 52 -7.60 11.10 9.50
C VAL A 52 -7.62 11.72 10.89
N CYS A 53 -6.53 11.56 11.63
CA CYS A 53 -6.34 12.19 12.92
C CYS A 53 -5.12 13.13 12.89
N PHE A 54 -5.22 14.21 13.66
CA PHE A 54 -4.16 15.19 13.86
C PHE A 54 -3.70 15.06 15.30
N ASP A 55 -2.40 15.07 15.56
CA ASP A 55 -1.89 14.98 16.93
C ASP A 55 -2.38 16.20 17.75
N PRO A 56 -3.34 16.01 18.69
CA PRO A 56 -3.91 17.13 19.43
C PRO A 56 -3.00 17.57 20.59
N ARG A 57 -1.95 16.80 20.89
CA ARG A 57 -0.97 17.07 21.96
C ARG A 57 0.35 17.60 21.42
N GLY A 58 0.54 17.53 20.10
CA GLY A 58 1.70 18.08 19.39
C GLY A 58 1.73 19.61 19.42
N ARG A 59 2.86 20.17 18.99
CA ARG A 59 2.93 21.63 18.75
C ARG A 59 1.96 21.97 17.63
N HIS A 60 1.22 23.07 17.81
CA HIS A 60 0.45 23.66 16.72
C HIS A 60 1.41 24.02 15.58
N LEU A 61 1.26 23.36 14.44
CA LEU A 61 2.11 23.51 13.28
C LEU A 61 1.24 23.88 12.07
N ASP A 62 1.60 24.96 11.40
CA ASP A 62 1.01 25.34 10.13
C ASP A 62 1.57 24.46 9.02
N VAL A 63 0.79 23.47 8.58
CA VAL A 63 1.14 22.65 7.42
C VAL A 63 0.74 23.38 6.13
N PRO A 64 1.65 23.64 5.18
CA PRO A 64 1.30 24.27 3.91
C PRO A 64 0.22 23.48 3.17
N TYR A 65 -0.79 24.18 2.64
CA TYR A 65 -1.90 23.55 1.93
C TYR A 65 -1.45 22.58 0.82
N ARG A 66 -0.39 22.93 0.07
CA ARG A 66 0.16 22.07 -0.99
C ARG A 66 0.68 20.72 -0.46
N VAL A 67 1.27 20.72 0.74
CA VAL A 67 1.77 19.51 1.40
C VAL A 67 0.60 18.67 1.89
N MET A 68 -0.40 19.31 2.50
CA MET A 68 -1.62 18.62 2.91
C MET A 68 -2.33 17.96 1.71
N ARG A 69 -2.45 18.67 0.59
CA ARG A 69 -3.06 18.11 -0.63
C ARG A 69 -2.27 16.91 -1.14
N TRP A 70 -0.94 17.04 -1.25
CA TRP A 70 -0.08 15.93 -1.65
C TRP A 70 -0.20 14.71 -0.72
N PHE A 71 -0.25 14.93 0.59
CA PHE A 71 -0.50 13.86 1.56
C PHE A 71 -1.86 13.20 1.31
N MET A 72 -2.93 13.98 1.12
CA MET A 72 -4.26 13.43 0.86
C MET A 72 -4.33 12.68 -0.48
N ASP A 73 -3.56 13.09 -1.49
CA ASP A 73 -3.44 12.35 -2.76
C ASP A 73 -2.82 10.95 -2.52
N LEU A 74 -1.79 10.85 -1.67
CA LEU A 74 -1.20 9.56 -1.26
C LEU A 74 -2.17 8.70 -0.44
N VAL A 75 -2.96 9.31 0.44
CA VAL A 75 -4.01 8.60 1.20
C VAL A 75 -5.08 8.05 0.25
N GLU A 76 -5.51 8.83 -0.74
CA GLU A 76 -6.46 8.37 -1.76
C GLU A 76 -5.90 7.20 -2.59
N GLU A 77 -4.61 7.25 -2.94
CA GLU A 77 -3.92 6.14 -3.62
C GLU A 77 -3.92 4.86 -2.76
N GLU A 78 -3.67 5.00 -1.45
CA GLU A 78 -3.71 3.87 -0.51
C GLU A 78 -5.12 3.30 -0.39
N ILE A 79 -6.16 4.14 -0.25
CA ILE A 79 -7.56 3.70 -0.23
C ILE A 79 -7.90 2.95 -1.51
N ARG A 80 -7.53 3.49 -2.67
CA ARG A 80 -7.80 2.86 -3.97
C ARG A 80 -7.16 1.48 -4.05
N THR A 81 -5.91 1.36 -3.61
CA THR A 81 -5.13 0.10 -3.64
C THR A 81 -5.68 -0.92 -2.65
N SER A 82 -5.89 -0.50 -1.39
CA SER A 82 -6.49 -1.31 -0.33
C SER A 82 -7.87 -1.83 -0.70
N ARG A 83 -8.67 -1.06 -1.46
CA ARG A 83 -10.02 -1.46 -1.90
C ARG A 83 -10.05 -2.17 -3.26
N ALA A 84 -8.92 -2.28 -3.97
CA ALA A 84 -8.91 -2.78 -5.35
C ALA A 84 -9.34 -4.25 -5.43
N TRP A 85 -8.79 -5.09 -4.55
CA TRP A 85 -9.03 -6.54 -4.55
C TRP A 85 -10.43 -6.92 -4.06
N MET A 86 -11.06 -6.09 -3.21
CA MET A 86 -12.45 -6.26 -2.78
C MET A 86 -13.48 -6.08 -3.89
N ARG A 87 -13.07 -5.51 -5.04
CA ARG A 87 -13.93 -5.39 -6.24
C ARG A 87 -13.88 -6.63 -7.13
N LEU A 88 -13.05 -7.62 -6.80
CA LEU A 88 -13.01 -8.91 -7.50
C LEU A 88 -14.27 -9.74 -7.18
N ARG A 89 -14.41 -10.88 -7.87
CA ARG A 89 -15.52 -11.81 -7.60
C ARG A 89 -15.43 -12.32 -6.15
N PRO A 90 -16.57 -12.52 -5.45
CA PRO A 90 -16.58 -12.91 -4.04
C PRO A 90 -15.71 -14.13 -3.73
N GLU A 91 -15.72 -15.15 -4.58
CA GLU A 91 -14.90 -16.35 -4.40
C GLU A 91 -13.39 -16.08 -4.42
N LEU A 92 -12.94 -15.06 -5.15
CA LEU A 92 -11.53 -14.65 -5.17
C LEU A 92 -11.18 -13.81 -3.94
N VAL A 93 -12.11 -12.97 -3.48
CA VAL A 93 -11.98 -12.16 -2.27
C VAL A 93 -11.76 -13.08 -1.06
N GLU A 94 -12.54 -14.17 -0.93
CA GLU A 94 -12.37 -15.14 0.15
C GLU A 94 -10.99 -15.83 0.12
N VAL A 95 -10.50 -16.19 -1.07
CA VAL A 95 -9.15 -16.77 -1.22
C VAL A 95 -8.08 -15.77 -0.80
N ILE A 96 -8.16 -14.52 -1.29
CA ILE A 96 -7.21 -13.47 -0.95
C ILE A 96 -7.21 -13.18 0.55
N HIS A 97 -8.40 -13.09 1.15
CA HIS A 97 -8.55 -12.87 2.59
C HIS A 97 -7.94 -14.03 3.40
N GLY A 98 -8.19 -15.28 3.02
CA GLY A 98 -7.57 -16.44 3.67
C GLY A 98 -6.05 -16.42 3.59
N LEU A 99 -5.48 -16.12 2.42
CA LEU A 99 -4.04 -15.98 2.23
C LEU A 99 -3.45 -14.85 3.08
N ARG A 100 -4.12 -13.68 3.14
CA ARG A 100 -3.67 -12.56 3.96
C ARG A 100 -3.71 -12.87 5.45
N GLN A 101 -4.71 -13.60 5.91
CA GLN A 101 -4.80 -14.03 7.31
C GLN A 101 -3.73 -15.06 7.68
N GLU A 102 -3.38 -15.98 6.78
CA GLU A 102 -2.36 -17.00 7.04
C GLU A 102 -0.93 -16.43 6.98
N TYR A 103 -0.67 -15.57 6.01
CA TYR A 103 0.68 -15.09 5.69
C TYR A 103 0.92 -13.62 6.07
N LEU A 104 -0.08 -12.94 6.62
CA LEU A 104 -0.02 -11.50 6.96
C LEU A 104 0.40 -10.62 5.77
N GLY A 105 0.00 -11.03 4.57
CA GLY A 105 0.36 -10.37 3.30
C GLY A 105 1.83 -10.49 2.88
N VAL A 106 2.65 -11.26 3.60
CA VAL A 106 4.09 -11.40 3.35
C VAL A 106 4.44 -12.88 3.16
N ILE A 107 5.07 -13.21 2.04
CA ILE A 107 5.51 -14.58 1.75
C ILE A 107 6.98 -14.60 1.33
N GLY A 108 7.73 -15.57 1.84
CA GLY A 108 9.13 -15.80 1.50
C GLY A 108 9.32 -16.51 0.15
N ASP A 109 10.48 -16.32 -0.47
CA ASP A 109 10.79 -16.92 -1.79
C ASP A 109 10.85 -18.45 -1.77
N ASP A 110 11.17 -19.04 -0.62
CA ASP A 110 11.22 -20.47 -0.38
C ASP A 110 9.84 -21.11 -0.24
N GLU A 111 8.89 -20.39 0.36
CA GLU A 111 7.52 -20.84 0.56
C GLU A 111 6.61 -20.54 -0.65
N PHE A 112 6.89 -19.45 -1.37
CA PHE A 112 6.08 -18.98 -2.50
C PHE A 112 5.76 -20.06 -3.56
N PRO A 113 6.70 -20.91 -4.01
CA PRO A 113 6.42 -21.93 -5.03
C PRO A 113 5.36 -22.95 -4.57
N ARG A 114 5.35 -23.28 -3.27
CA ARG A 114 4.36 -24.21 -2.70
C ARG A 114 2.98 -23.54 -2.66
N VAL A 115 2.89 -22.33 -2.11
CA VAL A 115 1.63 -21.59 -2.01
C VAL A 115 1.07 -21.28 -3.40
N LEU A 116 1.93 -20.94 -4.36
CA LEU A 116 1.54 -20.76 -5.76
C LEU A 116 0.86 -22.02 -6.34
N ALA A 117 1.38 -23.21 -6.03
CA ALA A 117 0.77 -24.47 -6.48
C ALA A 117 -0.60 -24.71 -5.82
N GLU A 118 -0.73 -24.38 -4.54
CA GLU A 118 -2.00 -24.48 -3.80
C GLU A 118 -3.04 -23.50 -4.38
N VAL A 119 -2.69 -22.24 -4.61
CA VAL A 119 -3.59 -21.24 -5.21
C VAL A 119 -4.00 -21.63 -6.63
N ARG A 120 -3.08 -22.16 -7.45
CA ARG A 120 -3.39 -22.69 -8.80
C ARG A 120 -4.40 -23.83 -8.80
N SER A 121 -4.48 -24.60 -7.70
CA SER A 121 -5.46 -25.67 -7.58
C SER A 121 -6.85 -25.16 -7.19
N ALA A 122 -6.92 -23.98 -6.57
CA ALA A 122 -8.15 -23.37 -6.05
C ALA A 122 -8.74 -22.29 -6.98
N VAL A 123 -7.92 -21.65 -7.80
CA VAL A 123 -8.29 -20.48 -8.61
C VAL A 123 -7.99 -20.72 -10.09
N PRO A 124 -8.84 -20.27 -11.04
CA PRO A 124 -8.54 -20.37 -12.46
C PRO A 124 -7.25 -19.63 -12.84
N GLU A 125 -6.45 -20.17 -13.77
CA GLU A 125 -5.17 -19.57 -14.18
C GLU A 125 -5.32 -18.11 -14.67
N ALA A 126 -6.48 -17.74 -15.22
CA ALA A 126 -6.77 -16.37 -15.65
C ALA A 126 -6.85 -15.37 -14.49
N ASP A 127 -7.25 -15.81 -13.30
CA ASP A 127 -7.43 -14.98 -12.12
C ASP A 127 -6.21 -14.99 -11.19
N LEU A 128 -5.30 -15.95 -11.38
CA LEU A 128 -4.10 -16.16 -10.58
C LEU A 128 -3.25 -14.88 -10.42
N PRO A 129 -2.96 -14.08 -11.48
CA PRO A 129 -2.16 -12.86 -11.31
C PRO A 129 -2.81 -11.84 -10.38
N ALA A 130 -4.14 -11.69 -10.43
CA ALA A 130 -4.86 -10.74 -9.59
C ALA A 130 -4.88 -11.17 -8.13
N VAL A 131 -5.05 -12.48 -7.87
CA VAL A 131 -5.03 -13.05 -6.52
C VAL A 131 -3.65 -12.90 -5.88
N LEU A 132 -2.57 -13.24 -6.58
CA LEU A 132 -1.20 -13.13 -6.04
C LEU A 132 -0.76 -11.69 -5.83
N ALA A 133 -1.13 -10.79 -6.75
CA ALA A 133 -0.85 -9.37 -6.59
C ALA A 133 -1.56 -8.79 -5.37
N ALA A 134 -2.83 -9.16 -5.16
CA ALA A 134 -3.61 -8.69 -4.02
C ALA A 134 -3.16 -9.30 -2.68
N ALA A 135 -2.83 -10.59 -2.66
CA ALA A 135 -2.46 -11.30 -1.44
C ALA A 135 -1.02 -10.98 -1.01
N PHE A 136 -0.09 -10.85 -1.95
CA PHE A 136 1.35 -10.83 -1.65
C PHE A 136 2.14 -9.72 -2.36
N GLY A 137 1.50 -8.91 -3.22
CA GLY A 137 2.23 -7.96 -4.07
C GLY A 137 3.16 -8.65 -5.08
N ARG A 138 2.90 -9.92 -5.43
CA ARG A 138 3.76 -10.73 -6.29
C ARG A 138 3.09 -11.14 -7.59
N ARG A 139 3.92 -11.41 -8.59
CA ARG A 139 3.52 -12.05 -9.86
C ARG A 139 3.66 -13.58 -9.78
N PRO A 140 3.00 -14.32 -10.69
CA PRO A 140 3.15 -15.78 -10.76
C PRO A 140 4.58 -16.28 -10.99
N ASP A 141 5.48 -15.43 -11.52
CA ASP A 141 6.90 -15.74 -11.70
C ASP A 141 7.75 -15.51 -10.42
N GLY A 142 7.14 -15.04 -9.34
CA GLY A 142 7.78 -14.78 -8.05
C GLY A 142 8.30 -13.36 -7.86
N THR A 143 8.31 -12.53 -8.92
CA THR A 143 8.78 -11.13 -8.84
C THR A 143 7.79 -10.24 -8.10
N THR A 144 8.29 -9.21 -7.41
CA THR A 144 7.46 -8.22 -6.72
C THR A 144 6.91 -7.20 -7.72
N MET A 145 5.69 -6.71 -7.50
CA MET A 145 5.07 -5.72 -8.38
C MET A 145 5.85 -4.39 -8.42
N ASP A 146 6.54 -4.03 -7.32
CA ASP A 146 7.37 -2.82 -7.21
C ASP A 146 8.68 -2.90 -8.00
N ASP A 147 9.21 -4.11 -8.24
CA ASP A 147 10.52 -4.29 -8.89
C ASP A 147 10.55 -3.81 -10.36
N VAL A 148 9.40 -3.64 -11.01
CA VAL A 148 9.33 -3.17 -12.41
C VAL A 148 9.34 -1.66 -12.54
N GLN A 149 8.94 -0.90 -11.52
CA GLN A 149 8.98 0.56 -11.59
C GLN A 149 10.42 1.09 -11.49
N ALA A 150 11.33 0.31 -10.93
CA ALA A 150 12.78 0.57 -10.93
C ALA A 150 13.50 0.17 -12.23
N LEU A 151 12.85 -0.63 -13.09
CA LEU A 151 13.42 -1.15 -14.35
C LEU A 151 12.92 -0.41 -15.61
N LEU A 152 11.93 0.47 -15.48
CA LEU A 152 11.51 1.37 -16.55
C LEU A 152 12.46 2.57 -16.58
N PRO A 153 13.19 2.83 -17.68
CA PRO A 153 13.95 4.07 -17.80
C PRO A 153 12.98 5.26 -17.73
N PRO A 154 13.36 6.36 -17.05
CA PRO A 154 12.53 7.56 -17.03
C PRO A 154 12.35 8.05 -18.47
N ASP A 155 11.11 8.28 -18.88
CA ASP A 155 10.77 8.79 -20.20
C ASP A 155 11.55 10.07 -20.51
N GLY A 156 12.46 9.95 -21.50
CA GLY A 156 12.86 10.98 -22.44
C GLY A 156 13.25 12.35 -21.87
N GLN A 157 14.45 12.47 -21.30
CA GLN A 157 15.17 13.75 -21.32
C GLN A 157 15.63 14.02 -22.76
N VAL A 158 14.82 14.78 -23.50
CA VAL A 158 15.24 15.45 -24.73
C VAL A 158 16.24 16.55 -24.35
N ASP A 159 17.52 16.22 -24.45
CA ASP A 159 18.60 17.20 -24.41
C ASP A 159 18.50 18.10 -25.64
N GLY A 160 18.34 19.39 -25.39
CA GLY A 160 18.49 20.42 -26.41
C GLY A 160 19.96 20.58 -26.81
N THR A 161 20.20 20.70 -28.10
CA THR A 161 21.33 21.47 -28.64
C THR A 161 20.86 22.15 -29.92
#